data_AF-A0A7S2CI58-F1
#
_entry.id   AF-A0A7S2CI58-F1
#
_cell.length_a   1.000
_cell.length_b   1.000
_cell.length_c   1.000
_cell.angle_alpha   90.00
_cell.angle_beta   90.00
_cell.angle_gamma   90.00
#
_symmetry.space_group_name_H-M   'P 1'
#
loop_
_entity.id
_entity.type
_entity.pdbx_description
1 polymer ?
#
loop_
_entity_poly.entity_id
_entity_poly.type
_entity_poly.pdbx_seq_one_letter_code
_entity_poly.pdbx_strand_id
1 'polypeptide(L)'
;PVMHSSGWCLDDMMKMRGSDLGIGGLEHVIDELRRRVMIPIVASTRDPELLADLGVRPVKGLLLHGPPGCGKSLLARRLSKILTPRPPSFVSGPELLDRFVGSSEANVRELFSSAPPCPEMPEALHIIVFDEFDALGSPRGGGVQSGGGGTVDSVRDSVVNQLLTCMDGVATEDMSS
;
A
#
# COMPACT_ATOMS: atom_id res chain seq x y z
N PRO A 1 -18.94 -15.02 12.70
CA PRO A 1 -18.92 -14.69 11.25
C PRO A 1 -18.01 -15.69 10.52
N VAL A 2 -18.62 -16.61 9.78
CA VAL A 2 -17.94 -17.70 9.10
C VAL A 2 -17.18 -17.11 7.90
N MET A 3 -15.84 -17.19 7.93
CA MET A 3 -15.02 -16.91 6.75
C MET A 3 -15.31 -18.01 5.74
N HIS A 4 -16.12 -17.72 4.71
CA HIS A 4 -16.26 -18.59 3.56
C HIS A 4 -14.93 -18.63 2.79
N SER A 5 -14.57 -19.81 2.32
CA SER A 5 -13.37 -20.16 1.55
C SER A 5 -13.34 -19.57 0.13
N SER A 6 -14.07 -18.49 -0.11
CA SER A 6 -14.09 -17.73 -1.35
C SER A 6 -14.11 -16.27 -0.94
N GLY A 7 -13.12 -15.48 -1.39
CA GLY A 7 -12.95 -14.08 -1.03
C GLY A 7 -14.21 -13.22 -1.21
N TRP A 8 -14.16 -12.00 -0.65
CA TRP A 8 -15.26 -11.04 -0.75
C TRP A 8 -15.67 -10.84 -2.21
N CYS A 9 -16.95 -11.06 -2.53
CA CYS A 9 -17.43 -10.76 -3.88
C CYS A 9 -17.69 -9.26 -4.04
N LEU A 10 -17.84 -8.78 -5.29
CA LEU A 10 -18.10 -7.35 -5.57
C LEU A 10 -19.32 -6.84 -4.79
N ASP A 11 -20.37 -7.64 -4.66
CA ASP A 11 -21.56 -7.27 -3.89
C ASP A 11 -21.26 -7.10 -2.39
N ASP A 12 -20.40 -7.96 -1.81
CA ASP A 12 -19.99 -7.85 -0.41
C ASP A 12 -19.14 -6.59 -0.20
N MET A 13 -18.21 -6.32 -1.14
CA MET A 13 -17.38 -5.11 -1.14
C MET A 13 -18.23 -3.83 -1.28
N MET A 14 -19.29 -3.88 -2.10
CA MET A 14 -20.20 -2.75 -2.30
C MET A 14 -21.08 -2.47 -1.08
N LYS A 15 -21.39 -3.50 -0.29
CA LYS A 15 -22.23 -3.40 0.92
C LYS A 15 -21.42 -3.21 2.21
N MET A 16 -20.09 -3.28 2.13
CA MET A 16 -19.18 -3.17 3.27
C MET A 16 -19.37 -1.84 4.02
N ARG A 17 -19.57 -1.92 5.34
CA ARG A 17 -19.66 -0.77 6.25
C ARG A 17 -18.46 -0.70 7.19
N GLY A 18 -18.21 0.48 7.77
CA GLY A 18 -17.16 0.66 8.77
C GLY A 18 -17.31 -0.29 9.97
N SER A 19 -18.55 -0.57 10.39
CA SER A 19 -18.85 -1.56 11.44
C SER A 19 -18.30 -2.95 11.14
N ASP A 20 -18.30 -3.36 9.88
CA ASP A 20 -17.81 -4.69 9.45
C ASP A 20 -16.28 -4.75 9.56
N LEU A 21 -15.64 -3.58 9.44
CA LEU A 21 -14.21 -3.37 9.69
C LEU A 21 -13.90 -3.06 11.17
N GLY A 22 -14.89 -3.11 12.06
CA GLY A 22 -14.72 -2.82 13.48
C GLY A 22 -14.31 -1.36 13.75
N ILE A 23 -14.62 -0.45 12.83
CA ILE A 23 -14.26 0.96 12.90
C ILE A 23 -15.55 1.79 12.78
N GLY A 24 -15.98 2.40 13.89
CA GLY A 24 -17.14 3.30 13.90
C GLY A 24 -16.76 4.73 13.54
N GLY A 25 -17.66 5.45 12.88
CA GLY A 25 -17.51 6.90 12.64
C GLY A 25 -16.66 7.28 11.43
N LEU A 26 -16.22 6.29 10.64
CA LEU A 26 -15.46 6.49 9.40
C LEU A 26 -16.26 6.12 8.14
N GLU A 27 -17.60 6.13 8.21
CA GLU A 27 -18.46 5.71 7.10
C GLU A 27 -18.19 6.51 5.82
N HIS A 28 -17.94 7.82 5.96
CA HIS A 28 -17.56 8.68 4.84
C HIS A 28 -16.23 8.24 4.19
N VAL A 29 -15.23 7.87 4.99
CA VAL A 29 -13.93 7.37 4.50
C VAL A 29 -14.12 6.04 3.78
N ILE A 30 -14.94 5.13 4.33
CA ILE A 30 -15.22 3.85 3.70
C ILE A 30 -15.93 4.04 2.36
N ASP A 31 -16.88 4.97 2.26
CA ASP A 31 -17.56 5.29 1.01
C ASP A 31 -16.60 5.88 -0.03
N GLU A 32 -15.66 6.75 0.38
CA GLU A 32 -14.62 7.25 -0.51
C GLU A 32 -13.67 6.14 -0.98
N LEU A 33 -13.21 5.28 -0.06
CA LEU A 33 -12.38 4.12 -0.38
C LEU A 33 -13.08 3.18 -1.37
N ARG A 34 -14.38 2.95 -1.17
CA ARG A 34 -15.17 2.13 -2.09
C ARG A 34 -15.15 2.71 -3.50
N ARG A 35 -15.50 4.00 -3.62
CA ARG A 35 -15.62 4.68 -4.92
C ARG A 35 -14.28 4.84 -5.64
N ARG A 36 -13.23 5.19 -4.90
CA ARG A 36 -11.94 5.59 -5.48
C ARG A 36 -10.94 4.45 -5.58
N VAL A 37 -11.04 3.44 -4.72
CA VAL A 37 -10.04 2.36 -4.64
C VAL A 37 -10.66 1.02 -5.02
N MET A 38 -11.72 0.60 -4.33
CA MET A 38 -12.27 -0.74 -4.49
C MET A 38 -12.88 -0.95 -5.89
N ILE A 39 -13.72 -0.02 -6.35
CA ILE A 39 -14.39 -0.13 -7.67
C ILE A 39 -13.37 -0.19 -8.81
N PRO A 40 -12.40 0.74 -8.93
CA PRO A 40 -11.41 0.68 -10.00
C PRO A 40 -10.56 -0.58 -9.98
N ILE A 41 -10.18 -1.09 -8.81
CA ILE A 41 -9.39 -2.33 -8.68
C ILE A 41 -10.18 -3.56 -9.16
N VAL A 42 -11.46 -3.66 -8.80
CA VAL A 42 -12.26 -4.81 -9.26
C VAL A 42 -12.61 -4.68 -10.73
N ALA A 43 -12.88 -3.47 -11.21
CA ALA A 43 -13.11 -3.23 -12.63
C ALA A 43 -11.86 -3.58 -13.46
N SER A 44 -10.64 -3.21 -13.02
CA SER A 44 -9.40 -3.55 -13.73
C SER A 44 -9.10 -5.05 -13.80
N THR A 45 -9.65 -5.85 -12.89
CA THR A 45 -9.45 -7.32 -12.89
C THR A 45 -10.53 -8.07 -13.65
N ARG A 46 -11.73 -7.47 -13.83
CA ARG A 46 -12.87 -8.11 -14.50
C ARG A 46 -13.07 -7.67 -15.94
N ASP A 47 -12.91 -6.38 -16.21
CA ASP A 47 -13.15 -5.78 -17.52
C ASP A 47 -12.15 -4.62 -17.77
N PRO A 48 -10.90 -4.94 -18.16
CA PRO A 48 -9.88 -3.95 -18.42
C PRO A 48 -10.21 -3.02 -19.60
N GLU A 49 -10.92 -3.53 -20.61
CA GLU A 49 -11.31 -2.78 -21.81
C GLU A 49 -12.29 -1.67 -21.45
N LEU A 50 -13.33 -2.00 -20.66
CA LEU A 50 -14.27 -1.00 -20.15
C LEU A 50 -13.56 0.09 -19.34
N LEU A 51 -12.56 -0.29 -18.53
CA LEU A 51 -11.81 0.69 -17.73
C LEU A 51 -10.98 1.63 -18.60
N ALA A 52 -10.37 1.09 -19.67
CA ALA A 52 -9.61 1.85 -20.65
C ALA A 52 -10.51 2.82 -21.43
N ASP A 53 -11.69 2.37 -21.86
CA ASP A 53 -12.69 3.19 -22.55
C ASP A 53 -13.21 4.34 -21.68
N LEU A 54 -13.36 4.09 -20.37
CA LEU A 54 -13.73 5.12 -19.39
C LEU A 54 -12.57 6.07 -19.04
N GLY A 55 -11.34 5.79 -19.50
CA GLY A 55 -10.15 6.56 -19.16
C GLY A 55 -9.80 6.53 -17.67
N VAL A 56 -10.31 5.55 -16.93
CA VAL A 56 -10.09 5.43 -15.48
C VAL A 56 -8.83 4.61 -15.25
N ARG A 57 -7.89 5.16 -14.46
CA ARG A 57 -6.72 4.40 -14.00
C ARG A 57 -6.92 3.94 -12.57
N PRO A 58 -6.64 2.66 -12.24
CA PRO A 58 -6.65 2.21 -10.86
C PRO A 58 -5.73 3.05 -9.98
N VAL A 59 -6.14 3.25 -8.74
CA VAL A 59 -5.33 3.96 -7.75
C VAL A 59 -4.11 3.10 -7.39
N LYS A 60 -2.91 3.65 -7.56
CA LYS A 60 -1.65 2.96 -7.26
C LYS A 60 -1.25 3.02 -5.78
N GLY A 61 -1.77 4.00 -5.03
CA GLY A 61 -1.40 4.22 -3.64
C GLY A 61 -2.49 4.91 -2.84
N LEU A 62 -2.59 4.54 -1.57
CA LEU A 62 -3.53 5.09 -0.60
C LEU A 62 -2.76 5.54 0.64
N LEU A 63 -2.89 6.81 1.02
CA LEU A 63 -2.34 7.34 2.26
C LEU A 63 -3.46 7.59 3.27
N LEU A 64 -3.44 6.85 4.38
CA LEU A 64 -4.33 7.08 5.51
C LEU A 64 -3.65 8.02 6.50
N HIS A 65 -4.13 9.25 6.63
CA HIS A 65 -3.58 10.24 7.56
C HIS A 65 -4.66 10.77 8.51
N GLY A 66 -4.25 11.25 9.68
CA GLY A 66 -5.15 11.80 10.69
C GLY A 66 -4.67 11.55 12.12
N PRO A 67 -5.40 12.03 13.13
CA PRO A 67 -5.03 11.91 14.54
C PRO A 67 -4.73 10.47 14.98
N PRO A 68 -3.88 10.26 15.99
CA PRO A 68 -3.66 8.93 16.56
C PRO A 68 -4.95 8.37 17.15
N GLY A 69 -5.10 7.04 17.15
CA GLY A 69 -6.27 6.36 17.72
C GLY A 69 -7.50 6.22 16.79
N CYS A 70 -7.49 6.78 15.58
CA CYS A 70 -8.61 6.64 14.62
C CYS A 70 -8.64 5.30 13.85
N GLY A 71 -7.87 4.29 14.26
CA GLY A 71 -7.91 2.96 13.61
C GLY A 71 -7.28 2.87 12.21
N LYS A 72 -6.45 3.83 11.80
CA LYS A 72 -5.80 3.85 10.46
C LYS A 72 -5.03 2.56 10.14
N SER A 73 -4.17 2.11 11.05
CA SER A 73 -3.40 0.88 10.88
C SER A 73 -4.29 -0.37 10.83
N LEU A 74 -5.38 -0.38 11.62
CA LEU A 74 -6.37 -1.46 11.58
C LEU A 74 -7.13 -1.46 10.24
N LEU A 75 -7.51 -0.29 9.75
CA LEU A 75 -8.18 -0.11 8.46
C LEU A 75 -7.29 -0.62 7.32
N ALA A 76 -6.02 -0.19 7.26
CA ALA A 76 -5.07 -0.63 6.25
C ALA A 76 -4.92 -2.16 6.23
N ARG A 77 -4.73 -2.78 7.41
CA ARG A 77 -4.58 -4.25 7.55
C ARG A 77 -5.82 -5.04 7.14
N ARG A 78 -7.02 -4.51 7.40
CA ARG A 78 -8.27 -5.17 7.00
C ARG A 78 -8.54 -4.98 5.52
N LEU A 79 -8.39 -3.76 5.02
CA LEU A 79 -8.61 -3.41 3.63
C LEU A 79 -7.68 -4.23 2.72
N SER A 80 -6.40 -4.38 3.07
CA SER A 80 -5.44 -5.16 2.29
C SER A 80 -5.84 -6.64 2.14
N LYS A 81 -6.51 -7.22 3.13
CA LYS A 81 -6.98 -8.61 3.10
C LYS A 81 -8.31 -8.78 2.37
N ILE A 82 -9.10 -7.71 2.25
CA ILE A 82 -10.39 -7.72 1.55
C ILE A 82 -10.18 -7.51 0.05
N LEU A 83 -9.22 -6.68 -0.33
CA LEU A 83 -8.97 -6.30 -1.72
C LEU A 83 -8.36 -7.41 -2.56
N THR A 84 -7.65 -8.37 -1.97
CA THR A 84 -6.91 -9.40 -2.70
C THR A 84 -6.80 -10.68 -1.87
N PRO A 85 -6.86 -11.87 -2.50
CA PRO A 85 -6.56 -13.13 -1.82
C PRO A 85 -5.05 -13.30 -1.56
N ARG A 86 -4.19 -12.53 -2.22
CA ARG A 86 -2.75 -12.58 -2.00
C ARG A 86 -2.39 -12.03 -0.61
N PRO A 87 -1.53 -12.71 0.17
CA PRO A 87 -1.05 -12.17 1.43
C PRO A 87 -0.35 -10.82 1.22
N PRO A 88 -0.73 -9.76 1.96
CA PRO A 88 -0.07 -8.47 1.87
C PRO A 88 1.30 -8.49 2.56
N SER A 89 2.23 -7.69 2.05
CA SER A 89 3.50 -7.41 2.73
C SER A 89 3.31 -6.27 3.72
N PHE A 90 3.66 -6.48 4.99
CA PHE A 90 3.63 -5.43 6.02
C PHE A 90 5.04 -4.96 6.32
N VAL A 91 5.22 -3.64 6.36
CA VAL A 91 6.50 -3.02 6.72
C VAL A 91 6.23 -1.82 7.60
N SER A 92 6.84 -1.75 8.77
CA SER A 92 6.80 -0.53 9.59
C SER A 92 7.84 0.49 9.13
N GLY A 93 7.59 1.79 9.28
CA GLY A 93 8.54 2.85 8.93
C GLY A 93 9.92 2.68 9.61
N PRO A 94 9.99 2.46 10.93
CA PRO A 94 11.25 2.16 11.61
C PRO A 94 11.91 0.87 11.10
N GLU A 95 11.12 -0.19 10.86
CA GLU A 95 11.63 -1.46 10.31
C GLU A 95 12.19 -1.28 8.89
N LEU A 96 11.59 -0.40 8.08
CA LEU A 96 12.09 -0.02 6.76
C LEU A 96 13.42 0.74 6.83
N LEU A 97 13.70 1.44 7.92
CA LEU A 97 15.01 2.04 8.11
C LEU A 97 15.99 0.97 8.60
N ASP A 98 15.68 0.26 9.68
CA ASP A 98 16.61 -0.70 10.29
C ASP A 98 17.01 -1.86 9.36
N ARG A 99 16.05 -2.47 8.66
CA ARG A 99 16.30 -3.59 7.73
C ARG A 99 17.12 -3.18 6.51
N PHE A 100 17.22 -1.88 6.24
CA PHE A 100 17.81 -1.33 5.03
C PHE A 100 18.99 -0.36 5.35
N VAL A 101 19.29 -0.16 6.64
CA VAL A 101 20.53 0.45 7.09
C VAL A 101 21.65 -0.57 6.94
N GLY A 102 22.51 -0.37 5.94
CA GLY A 102 23.67 -1.22 5.66
C GLY A 102 23.41 -2.41 4.74
N SER A 103 22.15 -2.74 4.42
CA SER A 103 21.78 -3.65 3.33
C SER A 103 21.30 -2.85 2.13
N SER A 104 21.77 -3.21 0.94
CA SER A 104 21.57 -2.50 -0.33
C SER A 104 20.11 -2.11 -0.62
N GLU A 105 19.93 -1.02 -1.39
CA GLU A 105 18.69 -0.62 -2.11
C GLU A 105 17.95 -1.80 -2.77
N ALA A 106 18.65 -2.88 -3.08
CA ALA A 106 18.11 -4.12 -3.62
C ALA A 106 16.97 -4.70 -2.76
N ASN A 107 17.02 -4.59 -1.43
CA ASN A 107 15.93 -5.10 -0.59
C ASN A 107 14.63 -4.32 -0.85
N VAL A 108 14.71 -3.00 -1.11
CA VAL A 108 13.52 -2.18 -1.43
C VAL A 108 12.99 -2.59 -2.80
N ARG A 109 13.87 -2.88 -3.76
CA ARG A 109 13.47 -3.43 -5.06
C ARG A 109 12.79 -4.79 -4.89
N GLU A 110 13.37 -5.68 -4.09
CA GLU A 110 12.82 -7.01 -3.80
C GLU A 110 11.44 -6.93 -3.16
N LEU A 111 11.21 -5.98 -2.24
CA LEU A 111 9.89 -5.77 -1.65
C LEU A 111 8.81 -5.46 -2.71
N PHE A 112 9.18 -4.75 -3.80
CA PHE A 112 8.26 -4.38 -4.87
C PHE A 112 8.22 -5.41 -6.02
N SER A 113 9.29 -6.19 -6.23
CA SER A 113 9.35 -7.20 -7.30
C SER A 113 8.96 -8.61 -6.84
N SER A 114 9.04 -8.89 -5.53
CA SER A 114 8.76 -10.20 -4.94
C SER A 114 7.43 -10.17 -4.20
N ALA A 115 6.38 -10.56 -4.92
CA ALA A 115 5.06 -10.75 -4.34
C ALA A 115 4.97 -12.11 -3.63
N PRO A 116 4.33 -12.19 -2.44
CA PRO A 116 4.04 -13.46 -1.80
C PRO A 116 3.24 -14.39 -2.73
N PRO A 117 3.55 -15.70 -2.77
CA PRO A 117 2.87 -16.62 -3.67
C PRO A 117 1.38 -16.71 -3.33
N CYS A 118 0.55 -16.74 -4.37
CA CYS A 118 -0.89 -16.98 -4.27
C CYS A 118 -1.26 -18.11 -5.24
N PRO A 119 -1.22 -19.38 -4.78
CA PRO A 119 -1.46 -20.54 -5.65
C PRO A 119 -2.86 -20.54 -6.28
N GLU A 120 -3.84 -20.00 -5.56
CA GLU A 120 -5.24 -19.92 -6.01
C GLU A 120 -5.45 -18.85 -7.09
N MET A 121 -4.62 -17.80 -7.09
CA MET A 121 -4.74 -16.67 -8.02
C MET A 121 -3.37 -16.03 -8.29
N PRO A 122 -2.63 -16.52 -9.31
CA PRO A 122 -1.30 -16.01 -9.67
C PRO A 122 -1.29 -14.53 -10.09
N GLU A 123 -2.40 -14.03 -10.63
CA GLU A 123 -2.56 -12.63 -11.06
C GLU A 123 -3.14 -11.71 -9.96
N ALA A 124 -3.26 -12.22 -8.73
CA ALA A 124 -3.81 -11.42 -7.62
C ALA A 124 -2.97 -10.17 -7.35
N LEU A 125 -3.61 -9.06 -7.00
CA LEU A 125 -2.91 -7.82 -6.67
C LEU A 125 -1.96 -8.02 -5.47
N HIS A 126 -0.71 -7.57 -5.59
CA HIS A 126 0.21 -7.48 -4.45
C HIS A 126 0.01 -6.14 -3.74
N ILE A 127 -0.36 -6.19 -2.46
CA ILE A 127 -0.54 -5.00 -1.63
C ILE A 127 0.59 -4.94 -0.61
N ILE A 128 1.30 -3.81 -0.61
CA ILE A 128 2.33 -3.47 0.38
C ILE A 128 1.73 -2.43 1.33
N VAL A 129 1.70 -2.74 2.61
CA VAL A 129 1.19 -1.85 3.66
C VAL A 129 2.36 -1.31 4.47
N PHE A 130 2.57 0.00 4.33
CA PHE A 130 3.50 0.74 5.17
C PHE A 130 2.77 1.29 6.40
N ASP A 131 3.14 0.82 7.58
CA ASP A 131 2.68 1.38 8.88
C ASP A 131 3.71 2.42 9.34
N GLU A 132 3.30 3.44 10.09
CA GLU A 132 4.22 4.49 10.60
C GLU A 132 5.08 5.14 9.51
N PHE A 133 4.51 5.34 8.31
CA PHE A 133 5.22 5.89 7.15
C PHE A 133 5.80 7.29 7.42
N ASP A 134 5.19 8.04 8.32
CA ASP A 134 5.67 9.34 8.80
C ASP A 134 7.05 9.28 9.46
N ALA A 135 7.48 8.12 9.96
CA ALA A 135 8.85 7.90 10.45
C ALA A 135 9.91 8.17 9.37
N LEU A 136 9.55 8.06 8.08
CA LEU A 136 10.41 8.35 6.93
C LEU A 136 10.48 9.84 6.57
N GLY A 137 9.58 10.68 7.10
CA GLY A 137 9.38 12.07 6.68
C GLY A 137 10.20 13.18 7.34
N SER A 138 11.32 12.88 8.04
CA SER A 138 12.20 13.93 8.57
C SER A 138 12.66 14.87 7.44
N PRO A 139 12.69 16.20 7.65
CA PRO A 139 12.98 17.15 6.60
C PRO A 139 14.30 16.85 5.90
N ARG A 140 14.23 16.53 4.61
CA ARG A 140 15.41 16.45 3.73
C ARG A 140 16.08 17.82 3.70
N GLY A 141 17.26 17.97 4.29
CA GLY A 141 18.06 19.19 4.20
C GLY A 141 17.83 20.27 5.28
N GLY A 142 17.50 19.91 6.52
CA GLY A 142 17.66 20.82 7.66
C GLY A 142 19.14 21.08 7.95
N GLY A 143 19.68 22.21 7.46
CA GLY A 143 21.11 22.49 7.38
C GLY A 143 21.94 22.41 8.67
N VAL A 144 23.20 22.04 8.50
CA VAL A 144 24.41 22.51 9.21
C VAL A 144 24.19 23.04 10.64
N GLN A 145 24.27 22.16 11.65
CA GLN A 145 25.02 22.39 12.91
C GLN A 145 24.76 21.27 13.94
N SER A 146 25.73 20.37 14.08
CA SER A 146 26.41 20.03 15.35
C SER A 146 27.12 18.69 15.19
N GLY A 147 28.35 18.62 15.71
CA GLY A 147 29.32 17.58 15.43
C GLY A 147 28.82 16.15 15.63
N GLY A 148 29.12 15.30 14.63
CA GLY A 148 29.15 13.84 14.76
C GLY A 148 27.87 13.10 14.37
N GLY A 149 27.54 13.01 13.06
CA GLY A 149 26.40 12.17 12.62
C GLY A 149 26.12 12.04 11.12
N GLY A 150 27.05 12.36 10.22
CA GLY A 150 26.77 12.50 8.78
C GLY A 150 26.43 11.23 7.98
N THR A 151 26.48 10.04 8.59
CA THR A 151 26.28 8.75 7.88
C THR A 151 24.84 8.27 7.90
N VAL A 152 24.07 8.54 8.97
CA VAL A 152 22.72 7.98 9.16
C VAL A 152 21.69 8.66 8.27
N ASP A 153 21.76 9.99 8.13
CA ASP A 153 20.86 10.75 7.27
C ASP A 153 21.06 10.42 5.79
N SER A 154 22.31 10.19 5.36
CA SER A 154 22.63 9.80 3.98
C SER A 154 22.05 8.43 3.60
N VAL A 155 22.07 7.47 4.53
CA VAL A 155 21.49 6.12 4.32
C VAL A 155 19.97 6.17 4.29
N ARG A 156 19.38 6.98 5.17
CA ARG A 156 17.93 7.22 5.15
C ARG A 156 17.48 7.83 3.83
N ASP A 157 18.20 8.84 3.34
CA ASP A 157 17.85 9.54 2.10
C ASP A 157 17.93 8.61 0.87
N SER A 158 18.93 7.73 0.81
CA SER A 158 19.05 6.75 -0.27
C SER A 158 17.90 5.72 -0.26
N VAL A 159 17.52 5.20 0.91
CA VAL A 159 16.37 4.28 1.05
C VAL A 159 15.07 4.95 0.60
N VAL A 160 14.83 6.21 1.01
CA VAL A 160 13.63 6.94 0.59
C VAL A 160 13.65 7.23 -0.91
N ASN A 161 14.80 7.57 -1.50
CA ASN A 161 14.92 7.76 -2.96
C ASN A 161 14.62 6.46 -3.72
N GLN A 162 15.12 5.32 -3.24
CA GLN A 162 14.81 4.03 -3.85
C GLN A 162 13.33 3.70 -3.73
N LEU A 163 12.71 4.00 -2.57
CA LEU A 163 11.28 3.80 -2.37
C LEU A 163 10.44 4.63 -3.35
N LEU A 164 10.77 5.92 -3.51
CA LEU A 164 10.13 6.80 -4.49
C LEU A 164 10.33 6.28 -5.92
N THR A 165 11.55 5.83 -6.25
CA THR A 165 11.85 5.24 -7.56
C THR A 165 11.04 3.98 -7.83
N CYS A 166 10.83 3.11 -6.83
CA CYS A 166 9.95 1.95 -6.97
C CYS A 166 8.48 2.37 -7.13
N MET A 167 7.99 3.33 -6.34
CA MET A 167 6.62 3.81 -6.41
C MET A 167 6.29 4.49 -7.76
N ASP A 168 7.25 5.22 -8.32
CA ASP A 168 7.13 5.86 -9.64
C ASP A 168 7.38 4.86 -10.78
N GLY A 169 8.33 3.93 -10.61
CA GLY A 169 8.77 2.93 -11.60
C GLY A 169 7.78 1.79 -11.86
N VAL A 170 6.84 1.53 -10.95
CA VAL A 170 5.62 0.71 -11.20
C VAL A 170 4.70 1.38 -12.27
N ALA A 171 5.17 2.41 -12.96
CA ALA A 171 4.48 3.01 -14.11
C ALA A 171 4.99 2.55 -15.49
N THR A 172 6.12 1.87 -15.61
CA THR A 172 6.79 1.75 -16.92
C THR A 172 7.08 0.35 -17.43
N GLU A 173 6.77 -0.70 -16.69
CA GLU A 173 6.81 -2.08 -17.21
C GLU A 173 5.37 -2.60 -17.18
N ASP A 174 4.90 -3.15 -18.31
CA ASP A 174 3.58 -3.80 -18.51
C ASP A 174 2.38 -2.93 -18.95
N MET A 175 2.51 -2.24 -20.09
CA MET A 175 1.37 -1.98 -21.01
C MET A 175 1.73 -2.23 -22.49
N SER A 176 2.75 -3.05 -22.78
CA SER A 176 3.07 -3.50 -24.13
C SER A 176 3.56 -4.94 -24.14
N SER A 177 2.63 -5.89 -24.09
CA SER A 177 2.76 -7.23 -24.69
C SER A 177 1.36 -7.83 -24.83
#